data_AF-A0A8G0P725-F1
#
_entry.id   AF-A0A8G0P725-F1
#
_cell.length_a   1.000
_cell.length_b   1.000
_cell.length_c   1.000
_cell.angle_alpha   90.00
_cell.angle_beta   90.00
_cell.angle_gamma   90.00
#
_symmetry.space_group_name_H-M   'P 1'
#
loop_
_entity.id
_entity.type
_entity.pdbx_description
1 polymer ?
#
loop_
_entity_poly.entity_id
_entity_poly.type
_entity_poly.pdbx_seq_one_letter_code
_entity_poly.pdbx_strand_id
1 'polypeptide(L)'
;MELEKEIPFVTEEGYEYLVSFIEFSANGIEYDIPIVDVSITLMSNDVENNSIKTLNKFADIIDDYLKEHNVVLYYYCDTAPIKMRANRKETMLPQEFRSKLFSSMFNQRNFENYVLKEIKISDSERGDHFTSLISNLNNIDKIQLIETDLQKFNK
;
A
#
# COMPACT_ATOMS: atom_id res chain seq x y z
N MET A 1 12.39 16.06 -9.83
CA MET A 1 12.63 15.24 -8.63
C MET A 1 12.44 13.81 -9.05
N GLU A 2 13.34 12.93 -8.64
CA GLU A 2 13.27 11.51 -8.95
C GLU A 2 12.11 10.89 -8.14
N LEU A 3 11.17 10.23 -8.82
CA LEU A 3 10.02 9.55 -8.19
C LEU A 3 10.36 8.09 -7.83
N GLU A 4 11.34 7.51 -8.50
CA GLU A 4 11.76 6.16 -8.20
C GLU A 4 12.67 6.16 -6.97
N LYS A 5 12.37 5.30 -6.00
CA LYS A 5 13.14 5.22 -4.75
C LYS A 5 13.09 3.80 -4.20
N GLU A 6 14.24 3.30 -3.81
CA GLU A 6 14.38 2.00 -3.16
C GLU A 6 15.00 2.18 -1.78
N ILE A 7 14.33 1.70 -0.74
CA ILE A 7 14.75 1.84 0.64
C ILE A 7 14.88 0.45 1.27
N PRO A 8 16.08 -0.14 1.22
CA PRO A 8 16.35 -1.36 1.96
C PRO A 8 16.48 -1.03 3.45
N PHE A 9 15.96 -1.91 4.31
CA PHE A 9 16.27 -1.84 5.73
C PHE A 9 16.18 -3.21 6.40
N VAL A 10 16.87 -3.31 7.54
CA VAL A 10 16.85 -4.50 8.40
C VAL A 10 16.06 -4.17 9.65
N THR A 11 15.13 -5.04 10.00
CA THR A 11 14.30 -4.87 11.20
C THR A 11 15.05 -5.29 12.47
N GLU A 12 14.54 -4.92 13.65
CA GLU A 12 15.13 -5.38 14.92
C GLU A 12 15.05 -6.91 15.09
N GLU A 13 14.07 -7.54 14.43
CA GLU A 13 13.92 -9.00 14.38
C GLU A 13 14.91 -9.68 13.41
N GLY A 14 15.69 -8.91 12.65
CA GLY A 14 16.67 -9.41 11.70
C GLY A 14 16.13 -9.72 10.30
N TYR A 15 14.93 -9.24 9.96
CA TYR A 15 14.37 -9.41 8.63
C TYR A 15 14.83 -8.31 7.68
N GLU A 16 15.14 -8.66 6.45
CA GLU A 16 15.52 -7.73 5.40
C GLU A 16 14.30 -7.40 4.55
N TYR A 17 13.98 -6.11 4.46
CA TYR A 17 12.89 -5.60 3.62
C TYR A 17 13.42 -4.58 2.62
N LEU A 18 12.75 -4.53 1.47
CA LEU A 18 12.89 -3.48 0.47
C LEU A 18 11.54 -2.77 0.32
N VAL A 19 11.50 -1.47 0.56
CA VAL A 19 10.36 -0.63 0.18
C VAL A 19 10.71 0.07 -1.13
N SER A 20 9.98 -0.21 -2.20
CA SER A 20 10.20 0.40 -3.50
C SER A 20 9.02 1.30 -3.88
N PHE A 21 9.37 2.42 -4.52
CA PHE A 21 8.49 3.40 -5.12
C PHE A 21 8.81 3.42 -6.61
N ILE A 22 7.84 3.07 -7.44
CA ILE A 22 8.02 2.98 -8.90
C ILE A 22 6.90 3.77 -9.55
N GLU A 23 7.24 4.65 -10.51
CA GLU A 23 6.22 5.40 -11.23
C GLU A 23 5.34 4.47 -12.06
N PHE A 24 4.03 4.53 -11.81
CA PHE A 24 3.04 3.76 -12.55
C PHE A 24 2.69 4.48 -13.85
N SER A 25 3.07 3.91 -14.98
CA SER A 25 2.64 4.37 -16.30
C SER A 25 1.35 3.67 -16.70
N ALA A 26 0.21 4.30 -16.40
CA ALA A 26 -1.09 3.87 -16.91
C ALA A 26 -1.13 4.08 -18.42
N ASN A 27 -0.91 3.04 -19.23
CA ASN A 27 -0.86 3.06 -20.71
C ASN A 27 -1.89 4.02 -21.38
N GLY A 28 -1.54 5.31 -21.50
CA GLY A 28 -2.37 6.35 -22.11
C GLY A 28 -3.40 7.05 -21.21
N ILE A 29 -3.42 6.84 -19.88
CA ILE A 29 -4.30 7.58 -18.96
C ILE A 29 -3.48 8.57 -18.13
N GLU A 30 -3.78 9.85 -18.27
CA GLU A 30 -3.15 10.93 -17.51
C GLU A 30 -4.10 11.45 -16.42
N TYR A 31 -3.59 11.55 -15.19
CA TYR A 31 -4.36 12.01 -14.02
C TYR A 31 -3.95 13.42 -13.56
N ASP A 32 -3.10 14.13 -14.31
CA ASP A 32 -2.40 15.38 -13.94
C ASP A 32 -1.60 15.30 -12.63
N ILE A 33 -1.37 14.09 -12.12
CA ILE A 33 -0.55 13.81 -10.94
C ILE A 33 0.12 12.45 -11.16
N PRO A 34 1.41 12.28 -10.81
CA PRO A 34 2.05 10.98 -10.90
C PRO A 34 1.40 9.98 -9.95
N ILE A 35 1.17 8.77 -10.45
CA ILE A 35 0.82 7.61 -9.63
C ILE A 35 2.11 6.85 -9.37
N VAL A 36 2.36 6.47 -8.13
CA VAL A 36 3.57 5.75 -7.73
C VAL A 36 3.15 4.47 -7.02
N ASP A 37 3.54 3.34 -7.58
CA ASP A 37 3.36 2.03 -6.98
C ASP A 37 4.31 1.89 -5.78
N VAL A 38 3.74 1.51 -4.63
CA VAL A 38 4.51 1.21 -3.42
C VAL A 38 4.49 -0.29 -3.21
N SER A 39 5.67 -0.89 -3.13
CA SER A 39 5.82 -2.31 -2.80
C SER A 39 6.66 -2.48 -1.53
N ILE A 40 6.24 -3.40 -0.66
CA ILE A 40 6.99 -3.81 0.53
C ILE A 40 7.37 -5.27 0.33
N THR A 41 8.63 -5.51 -0.04
CA THR A 41 9.13 -6.84 -0.40
C THR A 41 9.98 -7.39 0.74
N LEU A 42 9.65 -8.59 1.19
CA LEU A 42 10.50 -9.35 2.08
C LEU A 42 11.65 -9.97 1.26
N MET A 43 12.89 -9.65 1.64
CA MET A 43 14.09 -10.17 0.99
C MET A 43 14.65 -11.42 1.69
N SER A 44 14.27 -11.64 2.96
CA SER A 44 14.62 -12.85 3.70
C SER A 44 13.75 -14.05 3.30
N ASN A 45 14.27 -15.26 3.52
CA ASN A 45 13.58 -16.51 3.13
C ASN A 45 12.27 -16.75 3.88
N ASP A 46 12.12 -16.21 5.10
CA ASP A 46 10.93 -16.40 5.90
C ASP A 46 10.83 -15.34 7.01
N VAL A 47 9.60 -15.03 7.42
CA VAL A 47 9.30 -14.19 8.58
C VAL A 47 8.43 -14.96 9.54
N GLU A 48 8.71 -14.83 10.84
CA GLU A 48 7.83 -15.36 11.87
C GLU A 48 6.73 -14.34 12.21
N ASN A 49 7.14 -13.14 12.61
CA ASN A 49 6.24 -12.05 12.98
C ASN A 49 6.93 -10.69 12.97
N ASN A 50 6.25 -9.68 12.45
CA ASN A 50 6.68 -8.27 12.55
C ASN A 50 6.18 -7.63 13.86
N SER A 51 7.07 -6.90 14.54
CA SER A 51 6.70 -6.06 15.67
C SER A 51 5.99 -4.78 15.20
N ILE A 52 5.36 -4.11 16.16
CA ILE A 52 4.76 -2.78 15.96
C ILE A 52 5.83 -1.77 15.50
N LYS A 53 7.09 -1.89 15.94
CA LYS A 53 8.17 -1.00 15.51
C LYS A 53 8.45 -1.14 14.02
N THR A 54 8.47 -2.37 13.51
CA THR A 54 8.66 -2.66 12.08
C THR A 54 7.51 -2.11 11.25
N LEU A 55 6.27 -2.32 11.71
CA LEU A 55 5.08 -1.73 11.09
C LEU A 55 5.14 -0.19 11.06
N ASN A 56 5.54 0.40 12.18
CA ASN A 56 5.76 1.83 12.32
C ASN A 56 6.82 2.35 11.35
N LYS A 57 7.89 1.58 11.12
CA LYS A 57 8.96 1.96 10.18
C LYS A 57 8.48 2.01 8.74
N PHE A 58 7.61 1.09 8.31
CA PHE A 58 6.98 1.18 6.99
C PHE A 58 6.16 2.46 6.84
N ALA A 59 5.36 2.80 7.86
CA ALA A 59 4.56 4.02 7.84
C ALA A 59 5.44 5.29 7.79
N ASP A 60 6.54 5.33 8.55
CA ASP A 60 7.49 6.46 8.53
C ASP A 60 8.13 6.63 7.13
N ILE A 61 8.55 5.54 6.50
CA ILE A 61 9.12 5.57 5.15
C ILE A 61 8.14 6.16 4.14
N ILE A 62 6.87 5.74 4.20
CA ILE A 62 5.85 6.22 3.28
C ILE A 62 5.47 7.68 3.56
N ASP A 63 5.38 8.08 4.83
CA ASP A 63 5.11 9.47 5.21
C ASP A 63 6.23 10.41 4.75
N ASP A 64 7.49 10.03 4.94
CA ASP A 64 8.63 10.83 4.49
C ASP A 64 8.64 10.98 2.96
N TYR A 65 8.31 9.91 2.23
CA TYR A 65 8.15 10.00 0.78
C TYR A 65 7.01 10.95 0.38
N LEU A 66 5.85 10.86 1.04
CA LEU A 66 4.71 11.74 0.77
C LEU A 66 4.98 13.23 1.08
N LYS A 67 5.84 13.53 2.07
CA LYS A 67 6.24 14.92 2.38
C LYS A 67 7.14 15.52 1.30
N GLU A 68 7.95 14.68 0.66
CA GLU A 68 8.90 15.08 -0.38
C GLU A 68 8.23 15.20 -1.76
N HIS A 69 7.10 14.49 -1.98
CA HIS A 69 6.52 14.30 -3.30
C HIS A 69 5.00 14.55 -3.34
N ASN A 70 4.56 15.42 -4.26
CA ASN A 70 3.14 15.59 -4.56
C ASN A 70 2.66 14.52 -5.55
N VAL A 71 2.25 13.35 -5.04
CA VAL A 71 1.87 12.17 -5.83
C VAL A 71 0.65 11.45 -5.25
N VAL A 72 0.08 10.51 -6.01
CA VAL A 72 -0.82 9.48 -5.47
C VAL A 72 -0.04 8.17 -5.35
N LEU A 73 0.08 7.66 -4.13
CA LEU A 73 0.64 6.33 -3.89
C LEU A 73 -0.43 5.27 -4.13
N TYR A 74 -0.10 4.25 -4.89
CA TYR A 74 -0.90 3.06 -5.13
C TYR A 74 -0.27 1.85 -4.43
N TYR A 75 -1.00 1.23 -3.51
CA TYR A 75 -0.53 0.07 -2.77
C TYR A 75 -1.40 -1.15 -3.07
N TYR A 76 -0.84 -2.11 -3.80
CA TYR A 76 -1.49 -3.38 -4.10
C TYR A 76 -1.05 -4.47 -3.12
N CYS A 77 -2.01 -5.08 -2.43
CA CYS A 77 -1.70 -6.19 -1.53
C CYS A 77 -1.48 -7.48 -2.33
N ASP A 78 -0.41 -8.22 -2.07
CA ASP A 78 -0.22 -9.53 -2.68
C ASP A 78 -1.16 -10.60 -2.07
N THR A 79 -1.32 -11.71 -2.80
CA THR A 79 -2.14 -12.87 -2.41
C THR A 79 -1.33 -13.99 -1.75
N ALA A 80 -0.03 -13.82 -1.55
CA ALA A 80 0.84 -14.85 -1.00
C ALA A 80 0.37 -15.23 0.42
N PRO A 81 0.46 -16.53 0.79
CA PRO A 81 0.08 -16.97 2.13
C PRO A 81 0.82 -16.21 3.22
N ILE A 82 0.15 -15.97 4.34
CA ILE A 82 0.72 -15.32 5.53
C ILE A 82 0.41 -16.12 6.78
N LYS A 83 1.27 -16.00 7.78
CA LYS A 83 0.99 -16.52 9.12
C LYS A 83 -0.02 -15.62 9.81
N MET A 84 -1.26 -16.11 9.91
CA MET A 84 -2.32 -15.47 10.70
C MET A 84 -2.53 -16.25 12.00
N ARG A 85 -2.86 -15.55 13.09
CA ARG A 85 -3.18 -16.23 14.36
C ARG A 85 -4.38 -17.16 14.17
N ALA A 86 -4.21 -18.44 14.52
CA ALA A 86 -5.23 -19.47 14.35
C ALA A 86 -6.56 -19.18 15.09
N ASN A 87 -6.51 -18.43 16.20
CA ASN A 87 -7.68 -18.15 17.05
C ASN A 87 -8.46 -16.89 16.62
N ARG A 88 -8.35 -16.45 15.37
CA ARG A 88 -9.15 -15.33 14.88
C ARG A 88 -10.60 -15.75 14.71
N LYS A 89 -11.50 -14.87 15.17
CA LYS A 89 -12.96 -15.07 15.06
C LYS A 89 -13.46 -15.05 13.61
N GLU A 90 -12.76 -14.32 12.74
CA GLU A 90 -13.11 -14.16 11.34
C GLU A 90 -11.99 -14.73 10.46
N THR A 91 -12.37 -15.58 9.51
CA THR A 91 -11.51 -16.02 8.43
C THR A 91 -11.42 -14.87 7.42
N MET A 92 -10.22 -14.32 7.23
CA MET A 92 -9.94 -13.29 6.21
C MET A 92 -8.97 -13.85 5.18
N LEU A 93 -9.08 -13.37 3.94
CA LEU A 93 -8.07 -13.67 2.92
C LEU A 93 -6.74 -13.00 3.27
N PRO A 94 -5.59 -13.59 2.90
CA PRO A 94 -4.26 -12.98 3.09
C PRO A 94 -4.19 -11.52 2.61
N GLN A 95 -4.73 -11.27 1.43
CA GLN A 95 -4.76 -9.93 0.81
C GLN A 95 -5.61 -8.94 1.61
N GLU A 96 -6.81 -9.34 2.04
CA GLU A 96 -7.68 -8.52 2.88
C GLU A 96 -7.03 -8.18 4.22
N PHE A 97 -6.33 -9.14 4.83
CA PHE A 97 -5.60 -8.89 6.05
C PHE A 97 -4.47 -7.88 5.86
N ARG A 98 -3.69 -8.02 4.78
CA ARG A 98 -2.63 -7.05 4.46
C ARG A 98 -3.19 -5.64 4.27
N SER A 99 -4.32 -5.52 3.55
CA SER A 99 -5.00 -4.23 3.34
C SER A 99 -5.41 -3.63 4.68
N LYS A 100 -6.10 -4.39 5.54
CA LYS A 100 -6.51 -3.91 6.87
C LYS A 100 -5.32 -3.56 7.76
N LEU A 101 -4.25 -4.34 7.71
CA LEU A 101 -3.03 -4.07 8.46
C LEU A 101 -2.40 -2.75 8.00
N PHE A 102 -2.24 -2.58 6.69
CA PHE A 102 -1.76 -1.36 6.08
C PHE A 102 -2.58 -0.15 6.52
N SER A 103 -3.89 -0.18 6.30
CA SER A 103 -4.77 0.92 6.69
C SER A 103 -4.73 1.24 8.17
N SER A 104 -4.61 0.21 9.02
CA SER A 104 -4.47 0.41 10.46
C SER A 104 -3.18 1.14 10.83
N MET A 105 -2.06 0.85 10.15
CA MET A 105 -0.80 1.56 10.37
C MET A 105 -0.92 3.05 10.06
N PHE A 106 -1.58 3.39 8.96
CA PHE A 106 -1.80 4.79 8.55
C PHE A 106 -2.78 5.53 9.46
N ASN A 107 -3.90 4.90 9.78
CA ASN A 107 -4.91 5.49 10.66
C ASN A 107 -4.37 5.72 12.07
N GLN A 108 -3.52 4.82 12.58
CA GLN A 108 -2.91 4.98 13.91
C GLN A 108 -1.92 6.16 13.97
N ARG A 109 -1.25 6.48 12.86
CA ARG A 109 -0.29 7.60 12.79
C ARG A 109 -0.94 8.97 12.70
N ASN A 110 -2.24 9.05 12.39
CA ASN A 110 -2.99 10.29 12.21
C ASN A 110 -2.27 11.27 11.28
N PHE A 111 -2.07 10.86 10.03
CA PHE A 111 -1.47 11.69 8.99
C PHE A 111 -2.42 12.83 8.59
N GLU A 112 -2.43 13.94 9.35
CA GLU A 112 -3.44 15.01 9.29
C GLU A 112 -3.68 15.59 7.89
N ASN A 113 -2.66 15.60 7.03
CA ASN A 113 -2.73 16.20 5.69
C ASN A 113 -2.94 15.17 4.57
N TYR A 114 -3.15 13.90 4.91
CA TYR A 114 -3.22 12.82 3.95
C TYR A 114 -4.54 12.07 4.08
N VAL A 115 -5.00 11.56 2.94
CA VAL A 115 -6.16 10.68 2.86
C VAL A 115 -5.71 9.32 2.37
N LEU A 116 -6.16 8.29 3.08
CA LEU A 116 -6.08 6.91 2.65
C LEU A 116 -7.46 6.49 2.15
N LYS A 117 -7.51 5.94 0.94
CA LYS A 117 -8.71 5.37 0.34
C LYS A 117 -8.48 3.90 0.04
N GLU A 118 -9.15 3.04 0.80
CA GLU A 118 -9.20 1.60 0.54
C GLU A 118 -10.16 1.30 -0.62
N ILE A 119 -9.73 0.46 -1.55
CA ILE A 119 -10.53 0.06 -2.72
C ILE A 119 -10.54 -1.47 -2.80
N LYS A 120 -11.76 -2.01 -2.86
CA LYS A 120 -12.00 -3.41 -3.18
C LYS A 120 -12.45 -3.51 -4.63
N ILE A 121 -11.67 -4.19 -5.44
CA ILE A 121 -11.94 -4.44 -6.85
C ILE A 121 -12.40 -5.90 -6.97
N SER A 122 -13.69 -6.14 -7.25
CA SER A 122 -14.21 -7.50 -7.38
C SER A 122 -13.93 -8.07 -8.77
N ASP A 123 -13.18 -9.15 -8.85
CA ASP A 123 -12.87 -9.90 -10.07
C ASP A 123 -13.46 -11.32 -9.95
N SER A 124 -14.38 -11.67 -10.85
CA SER A 124 -15.06 -12.98 -10.83
C SER A 124 -14.16 -14.14 -11.26
N GLU A 125 -13.07 -13.87 -11.99
CA GLU A 125 -12.14 -14.89 -12.48
C GLU A 125 -10.95 -15.08 -11.53
N ARG A 126 -10.44 -13.99 -10.96
CA ARG A 126 -9.19 -13.98 -10.18
C ARG A 126 -9.39 -13.73 -8.67
N GLY A 127 -10.63 -13.49 -8.26
CA GLY A 127 -11.00 -13.19 -6.88
C GLY A 127 -10.83 -11.71 -6.53
N ASP A 128 -11.42 -11.29 -5.42
CA ASP A 128 -11.37 -9.89 -4.99
C ASP A 128 -9.93 -9.39 -4.80
N HIS A 129 -9.63 -8.22 -5.36
CA HIS A 129 -8.37 -7.52 -5.20
C HIS A 129 -8.52 -6.37 -4.21
N PHE A 130 -7.54 -6.23 -3.32
CA PHE A 130 -7.50 -5.15 -2.32
C PHE A 130 -6.33 -4.23 -2.60
N THR A 131 -6.65 -2.96 -2.83
CA THR A 131 -5.67 -1.89 -3.07
C THR A 131 -5.99 -0.68 -2.21
N SER A 132 -5.02 0.22 -2.08
CA SER A 132 -5.14 1.46 -1.33
C SER A 132 -4.50 2.61 -2.09
N LEU A 133 -5.19 3.75 -2.13
CA LEU A 133 -4.66 5.01 -2.63
C LEU A 133 -4.31 5.92 -1.44
N ILE A 134 -3.14 6.53 -1.45
CA ILE A 134 -2.77 7.54 -0.46
C ILE A 134 -2.28 8.80 -1.17
N SER A 135 -2.79 9.95 -0.77
CA SER A 135 -2.23 11.24 -1.23
C SER A 135 -2.54 12.34 -0.23
N ASN A 136 -1.95 13.51 -0.48
CA ASN A 136 -2.32 14.71 0.23
C ASN A 136 -3.82 15.02 0.01
N LEU A 137 -4.48 15.57 1.03
CA LEU A 137 -5.89 15.96 0.97
C LEU A 137 -6.20 16.92 -0.19
N ASN A 138 -5.22 17.71 -0.63
CA ASN A 138 -5.36 18.59 -1.79
C ASN A 138 -5.58 17.85 -3.12
N ASN A 139 -5.29 16.54 -3.18
CA ASN A 139 -5.42 15.71 -4.39
C ASN A 139 -6.63 14.75 -4.31
N ILE A 140 -7.62 15.04 -3.45
CA ILE A 140 -8.77 14.17 -3.23
C ILE A 140 -9.61 13.93 -4.50
N ASP A 141 -9.70 14.93 -5.37
CA ASP A 141 -10.34 14.84 -6.68
C ASP A 141 -9.63 13.83 -7.58
N LYS A 142 -8.29 13.80 -7.54
CA LYS A 142 -7.46 12.85 -8.29
C LYS A 142 -7.65 11.42 -7.78
N ILE A 143 -7.70 11.23 -6.45
CA ILE A 143 -8.01 9.93 -5.85
C ILE A 143 -9.37 9.41 -6.31
N GLN A 144 -10.40 10.26 -6.30
CA GLN A 144 -11.76 9.89 -6.74
C GLN A 144 -11.79 9.51 -8.22
N LEU A 145 -11.05 10.23 -9.06
CA LEU A 145 -10.94 9.92 -10.48
C LEU A 145 -10.28 8.55 -10.72
N ILE A 146 -9.14 8.30 -10.06
CA ILE A 146 -8.43 7.01 -10.15
C ILE A 146 -9.30 5.87 -9.64
N GLU A 147 -9.96 6.03 -8.49
CA GLU A 147 -10.90 5.05 -7.95
C GLU A 147 -12.01 4.70 -8.96
N THR A 148 -12.59 5.72 -9.57
CA THR A 148 -13.67 5.56 -10.56
C THR A 148 -13.19 4.77 -11.77
N ASP A 149 -11.97 5.03 -12.25
CA ASP A 149 -11.41 4.32 -13.39
C ASP A 149 -11.02 2.87 -13.05
N LEU A 150 -10.40 2.63 -11.89
CA LEU A 150 -10.12 1.27 -11.41
C LEU A 150 -11.37 0.39 -11.34
N GLN A 151 -12.51 0.97 -10.94
CA GLN A 151 -13.79 0.25 -10.92
C GLN A 151 -14.37 -0.05 -12.31
N LYS A 152 -14.01 0.73 -13.35
CA LYS A 152 -14.46 0.49 -14.72
C LYS A 152 -13.71 -0.65 -15.40
N PHE A 153 -12.42 -0.84 -15.08
CA PHE A 153 -11.60 -1.91 -15.66
C PHE A 153 -12.06 -3.32 -15.28
N ASN A 154 -12.89 -3.45 -14.26
CA ASN A 154 -13.44 -4.71 -13.78
C ASN A 154 -14.89 -5.00 -14.21
N LYS A 155 -15.44 -4.21 -15.14
CA LYS A 155 -16.73 -4.47 -15.80
C LYS A 155 -16.52 -4.97 -17.22
#